data_AF-A0AB34GK79-F1
#
_entry.id   AF-A0AB34GK79-F1
#
_cell.length_a   1.000
_cell.length_b   1.000
_cell.length_c   1.000
_cell.angle_alpha   90.00
_cell.angle_beta   90.00
_cell.angle_gamma   90.00
#
_symmetry.space_group_name_H-M   'P 1'
#
loop_
_entity.id
_entity.type
_entity.pdbx_description
1 polymer ?
#
loop_
_entity_poly.entity_id
_entity_poly.type
_entity_poly.pdbx_seq_one_letter_code
_entity_poly.pdbx_strand_id
1 'polypeptide(L)'
;MTDLAIQFNKNRVGVIPSTPLAIPTPLMPNQSIDVSPHLHTLDPVMKVQPLNNLQVAVKNNRDIFYFSCLILLNVLFVEDGKMKCQVFLATQKDIPNENELQFQIKESHLNADTVSSKLQNNNVYTIAKGMWKGRIFCTNP
;
A
#
# COMPACT_ATOMS: atom_id res chain seq x y z
N MET A 1 29.54 -12.25 2.63
CA MET A 1 28.90 -11.20 3.43
C MET A 1 28.12 -11.88 4.53
N THR A 2 28.33 -11.47 5.78
CA THR A 2 27.63 -11.96 6.98
C THR A 2 26.96 -10.81 7.71
N ASP A 3 26.24 -11.10 8.80
CA ASP A 3 25.67 -10.11 9.72
C ASP A 3 24.73 -9.12 9.02
N LEU A 4 23.94 -9.65 8.08
CA LEU A 4 22.98 -8.89 7.31
C LEU A 4 21.80 -8.48 8.19
N ALA A 5 21.54 -7.18 8.26
CA ALA A 5 20.41 -6.62 8.99
C ALA A 5 19.77 -5.49 8.18
N ILE A 6 18.47 -5.27 8.39
CA ILE A 6 17.71 -4.21 7.76
C ILE A 6 17.03 -3.35 8.81
N GLN A 7 17.00 -2.05 8.58
CA GLN A 7 16.28 -1.10 9.40
C GLN A 7 15.61 -0.07 8.50
N PHE A 8 14.37 0.29 8.83
CA PHE A 8 13.68 1.38 8.17
C PHE A 8 13.74 2.62 9.06
N ASN A 9 13.91 3.79 8.44
CA ASN A 9 13.68 5.04 9.14
C ASN A 9 12.18 5.19 9.43
N LYS A 10 11.84 6.02 10.42
CA LYS A 10 10.44 6.38 10.69
C LYS A 10 9.80 6.91 9.41
N ASN A 11 8.62 6.42 9.09
CA ASN A 11 7.92 6.75 7.85
C ASN A 11 6.46 7.09 8.11
N ARG A 12 5.76 7.63 7.10
CA ARG A 12 4.38 8.13 7.29
C ARG A 12 3.33 7.04 7.46
N VAL A 13 3.65 5.82 7.04
CA VAL A 13 2.72 4.69 7.01
C VAL A 13 3.03 3.66 8.10
N GLY A 14 3.96 3.98 9.01
CA GLY A 14 4.31 3.15 10.17
C GLY A 14 4.97 1.82 9.82
N VAL A 15 5.48 1.65 8.58
CA VAL A 15 6.02 0.38 8.08
C VAL A 15 7.35 0.07 8.76
N ILE A 16 7.44 -1.11 9.37
CA ILE A 16 8.63 -1.64 10.05
C ILE A 16 8.77 -3.14 9.79
N PRO A 17 9.99 -3.69 9.69
CA PRO A 17 10.18 -5.15 9.68
C PRO A 17 9.74 -5.76 11.03
N SER A 18 8.96 -6.83 11.02
CA SER A 18 8.60 -7.53 12.28
C SER A 18 9.61 -8.55 12.73
N THR A 19 10.38 -9.09 11.80
CA THR A 19 11.40 -10.09 12.08
C THR A 19 12.75 -9.66 11.50
N PRO A 20 13.87 -10.06 12.13
CA PRO A 20 15.19 -9.95 11.51
C PRO A 20 15.25 -10.69 10.17
N LEU A 21 16.14 -10.24 9.27
CA LEU A 21 16.36 -10.95 8.01
C LEU A 21 16.85 -12.38 8.26
N ALA A 22 16.13 -13.36 7.72
CA ALA A 22 16.47 -14.77 7.86
C ALA A 22 17.55 -15.18 6.83
N ILE A 23 18.81 -14.79 7.09
CA ILE A 23 19.95 -15.15 6.24
C ILE A 23 20.93 -15.98 7.08
N PRO A 24 20.74 -17.32 7.14
CA PRO A 24 21.47 -18.18 8.06
C PRO A 24 22.90 -18.49 7.61
N THR A 25 23.22 -18.31 6.33
CA THR A 25 24.53 -18.63 5.76
C THR A 25 25.25 -17.39 5.22
N PRO A 26 26.59 -17.34 5.32
CA PRO A 26 27.37 -16.31 4.66
C PRO A 26 27.12 -16.28 3.15
N LEU A 27 26.84 -15.09 2.60
CA LEU A 27 26.69 -14.90 1.17
C LEU A 27 28.09 -14.87 0.50
N MET A 28 28.39 -15.88 -0.32
CA MET A 28 29.68 -16.01 -0.99
C MET A 28 29.77 -15.10 -2.23
N PRO A 29 30.99 -14.78 -2.74
CA PRO A 29 31.13 -14.04 -3.99
C PRO A 29 30.38 -14.74 -5.14
N ASN A 30 29.71 -13.95 -5.97
CA ASN A 30 28.88 -14.43 -7.10
C ASN A 30 27.63 -15.25 -6.69
N GLN A 31 27.26 -15.26 -5.41
CA GLN A 31 26.02 -15.87 -4.94
C GLN A 31 24.87 -14.86 -4.93
N SER A 32 23.65 -15.34 -5.22
CA SER A 32 22.39 -14.60 -5.04
C SER A 32 21.46 -15.36 -4.10
N ILE A 33 20.66 -14.63 -3.32
CA ILE A 33 19.64 -15.19 -2.43
C ILE A 33 18.37 -14.34 -2.51
N ASP A 34 17.21 -14.98 -2.38
CA ASP A 34 15.93 -14.31 -2.26
C ASP A 34 15.52 -14.23 -0.79
N VAL A 35 15.09 -13.04 -0.35
CA VAL A 35 14.68 -12.79 1.03
C VAL A 35 13.38 -11.99 1.05
N SER A 36 12.39 -12.50 1.78
CA SER A 36 11.07 -11.88 1.95
C SER A 36 10.90 -11.40 3.39
N PRO A 37 11.28 -10.16 3.73
CA PRO A 37 11.08 -9.62 5.08
C PRO A 37 9.58 -9.45 5.36
N HIS A 38 9.15 -9.86 6.55
CA HIS A 38 7.78 -9.63 7.00
C HIS A 38 7.66 -8.21 7.58
N LEU A 39 6.63 -7.47 7.19
CA LEU A 39 6.45 -6.05 7.51
C LEU A 39 5.10 -5.81 8.22
N HIS A 40 5.06 -4.85 9.14
CA HIS A 40 3.84 -4.39 9.83
C HIS A 40 3.79 -2.86 9.89
N THR A 41 2.62 -2.29 10.17
CA THR A 41 2.36 -0.84 10.18
C THR A 41 2.14 -0.27 11.60
N LEU A 42 2.92 -0.71 12.59
CA LEU A 42 2.67 -0.45 14.03
C LEU A 42 3.48 0.72 14.63
N ASP A 43 4.43 1.31 13.90
CA ASP A 43 5.41 2.25 14.46
C ASP A 43 4.95 3.74 14.38
N PRO A 44 5.43 4.65 15.27
CA PRO A 44 5.05 6.06 15.26
C PRO A 44 5.40 6.75 13.94
N VAL A 45 4.39 7.42 13.38
CA VAL A 45 4.45 8.10 12.09
C VAL A 45 5.33 9.35 12.17
N MET A 46 6.31 9.47 11.27
CA MET A 46 7.06 10.71 11.04
C MET A 46 6.62 11.37 9.73
N LYS A 47 6.49 12.71 9.72
CA LYS A 47 6.10 13.48 8.54
C LYS A 47 7.21 13.50 7.46
N VAL A 48 7.36 12.44 6.68
CA VAL A 48 8.24 12.39 5.48
C VAL A 48 7.51 12.83 4.20
N GLN A 49 8.23 13.33 3.19
CA GLN A 49 7.68 13.67 1.87
C GLN A 49 8.58 13.06 0.78
N PRO A 50 8.03 12.39 -0.25
CA PRO A 50 6.61 12.08 -0.49
C PRO A 50 6.00 11.10 0.54
N LEU A 51 4.67 11.00 0.57
CA LEU A 51 3.90 10.22 1.55
C LEU A 51 4.37 8.76 1.65
N ASN A 52 4.72 8.17 0.53
CA ASN A 52 5.08 6.77 0.39
C ASN A 52 6.60 6.53 0.32
N ASN A 53 7.43 7.52 0.69
CA ASN A 53 8.87 7.33 0.74
C ASN A 53 9.29 6.46 1.92
N LEU A 54 10.12 5.46 1.67
CA LEU A 54 10.73 4.59 2.67
C LEU A 54 12.25 4.70 2.57
N GLN A 55 12.88 5.17 3.65
CA GLN A 55 14.33 5.16 3.77
C GLN A 55 14.78 3.90 4.48
N VAL A 56 15.75 3.21 3.87
CA VAL A 56 16.21 1.88 4.28
C VAL A 56 17.70 1.93 4.55
N ALA A 57 18.11 1.34 5.66
CA ALA A 57 19.50 1.01 5.97
C ALA A 57 19.68 -0.51 5.93
N VAL A 58 20.67 -0.98 5.17
CA VAL A 58 21.09 -2.39 5.14
C VAL A 58 22.51 -2.47 5.65
N LYS A 59 22.71 -3.22 6.73
CA LYS A 59 24.03 -3.48 7.31
C LYS A 59 24.52 -4.85 6.87
N ASN A 60 25.83 -4.99 6.68
CA ASN A 60 26.53 -6.27 6.66
C ASN A 60 27.81 -6.20 7.52
N ASN A 61 28.66 -7.22 7.41
CA ASN A 61 29.94 -7.30 8.11
C ASN A 61 31.04 -6.32 7.62
N ARG A 62 30.76 -5.48 6.61
CA ARG A 62 31.69 -4.47 6.09
C ARG A 62 31.24 -3.04 6.42
N ASP A 63 29.98 -2.71 6.14
CA ASP A 63 29.46 -1.35 6.33
C ASP A 63 27.91 -1.33 6.37
N ILE A 64 27.35 -0.12 6.51
CA ILE A 64 25.92 0.18 6.42
C ILE A 64 25.66 0.97 5.13
N PHE A 65 24.71 0.50 4.35
CA PHE A 65 24.30 1.10 3.08
C PHE A 65 22.91 1.68 3.20
N TYR A 66 22.72 2.87 2.64
CA TYR A 66 21.45 3.60 2.71
C TYR A 66 20.86 3.75 1.32
N PHE A 67 19.57 3.53 1.19
CA PHE A 67 18.82 3.83 -0.01
C PHE A 67 17.37 4.21 0.32
N SER A 68 16.63 4.69 -0.68
CA SER A 68 15.20 4.96 -0.55
C SER A 68 14.41 4.27 -1.65
N CYS A 69 13.21 3.83 -1.33
CA CYS A 69 12.25 3.30 -2.29
C CYS A 69 10.85 3.86 -2.02
N LEU A 70 9.96 3.71 -3.01
CA LEU A 70 8.57 4.13 -2.89
C LEU A 70 7.69 2.92 -2.60
N ILE A 71 6.89 3.01 -1.53
CA ILE A 71 5.87 2.02 -1.21
C ILE A 71 4.71 2.21 -2.19
N LEU A 72 4.29 1.12 -2.83
CA LEU A 72 3.04 1.11 -3.60
C LEU A 72 1.87 1.11 -2.60
N LEU A 73 1.07 2.17 -2.57
CA LEU A 73 0.06 2.35 -1.52
C LEU A 73 -1.00 1.24 -1.47
N ASN A 74 -1.26 0.53 -2.57
CA ASN A 74 -2.22 -0.57 -2.60
C ASN A 74 -1.84 -1.74 -1.66
N VAL A 75 -0.56 -1.91 -1.32
CA VAL A 75 -0.14 -2.94 -0.35
C VAL A 75 -0.60 -2.64 1.09
N LEU A 76 -1.04 -1.41 1.34
CA LEU A 76 -1.56 -0.96 2.64
C LEU A 76 -3.10 -1.02 2.70
N PHE A 77 -3.78 -1.44 1.63
CA PHE A 77 -5.24 -1.58 1.62
C PHE A 77 -5.64 -2.83 2.38
N VAL A 78 -6.42 -2.65 3.45
CA VAL A 78 -6.88 -3.73 4.32
C VAL A 78 -8.08 -4.47 3.72
N GLU A 79 -8.20 -5.76 4.02
CA GLU A 79 -9.29 -6.61 3.52
C GLU A 79 -10.67 -6.18 4.04
N ASP A 80 -10.74 -5.63 5.26
CA ASP A 80 -11.97 -5.07 5.83
C ASP A 80 -12.22 -3.61 5.36
N GLY A 81 -11.95 -3.34 4.08
CA GLY A 81 -12.12 -2.03 3.47
C GLY A 81 -13.51 -1.79 2.86
N LYS A 82 -14.38 -2.80 2.86
CA LYS A 82 -15.69 -2.73 2.18
C LYS A 82 -16.73 -1.98 3.01
N MET A 83 -16.98 -0.73 2.66
CA MET A 83 -17.98 0.10 3.33
C MET A 83 -19.43 -0.31 2.99
N LYS A 84 -20.34 -0.23 3.97
CA LYS A 84 -21.78 -0.41 3.72
C LYS A 84 -22.33 0.77 2.90
N CYS A 85 -23.22 0.49 1.95
CA CYS A 85 -23.72 1.53 1.03
C CYS A 85 -24.34 2.74 1.75
N GLN A 86 -25.12 2.53 2.82
CA GLN A 86 -25.68 3.63 3.61
C GLN A 86 -24.60 4.51 4.26
N VAL A 87 -23.52 3.88 4.77
CA VAL A 87 -22.38 4.59 5.39
C VAL A 87 -21.60 5.36 4.33
N PHE A 88 -21.43 4.80 3.14
CA PHE A 88 -20.79 5.48 2.01
C PHE A 88 -21.54 6.75 1.61
N LEU A 89 -22.86 6.68 1.45
CA LEU A 89 -23.68 7.82 1.06
C LEU A 89 -23.72 8.93 2.12
N ALA A 90 -23.68 8.57 3.40
CA ALA A 90 -23.57 9.53 4.50
C ALA A 90 -22.19 10.20 4.49
N THR A 91 -21.12 9.40 4.47
CA THR A 91 -19.73 9.88 4.49
C THR A 91 -19.43 10.80 3.31
N GLN A 92 -19.93 10.48 2.11
CA GLN A 92 -19.75 11.32 0.92
C GLN A 92 -20.38 12.71 1.10
N LYS A 93 -21.53 12.81 1.77
CA LYS A 93 -22.20 14.10 2.02
C LYS A 93 -21.48 14.95 3.06
N ASP A 94 -20.79 14.30 3.99
CA ASP A 94 -20.08 14.95 5.08
C ASP A 94 -18.69 15.46 4.66
N ILE A 95 -18.10 14.92 3.58
CA ILE A 95 -16.80 15.38 3.05
C ILE A 95 -16.98 16.72 2.30
N PRO A 96 -16.24 17.78 2.68
CA PRO A 96 -16.27 19.05 1.96
C PRO A 96 -15.83 18.91 0.49
N ASN A 97 -16.50 19.62 -0.42
CA ASN A 97 -16.18 19.58 -1.86
C ASN A 97 -14.74 20.02 -2.18
N GLU A 98 -14.11 20.82 -1.33
CA GLU A 98 -12.69 21.21 -1.47
C GLU A 98 -11.70 20.03 -1.33
N ASN A 99 -12.13 18.94 -0.68
CA ASN A 99 -11.36 17.71 -0.56
C ASN A 99 -11.60 16.75 -1.73
N GLU A 100 -12.56 17.04 -2.61
CA GLU A 100 -12.81 16.23 -3.80
C GLU A 100 -11.77 16.55 -4.88
N LEU A 101 -10.94 15.56 -5.19
CA LEU A 101 -9.93 15.65 -6.24
C LEU A 101 -10.32 14.74 -7.40
N GLN A 102 -10.27 15.28 -8.63
CA GLN A 102 -10.60 14.53 -9.85
C GLN A 102 -9.33 14.16 -10.62
N PHE A 103 -9.25 12.90 -11.03
CA PHE A 103 -8.13 12.37 -11.80
C PHE A 103 -8.64 11.66 -13.06
N GLN A 104 -7.94 11.83 -14.17
CA GLN A 104 -8.27 11.15 -15.43
C GLN A 104 -7.32 9.97 -15.65
N ILE A 105 -7.88 8.75 -15.72
CA ILE A 105 -7.14 7.55 -16.13
C ILE A 105 -7.14 7.51 -17.66
N LYS A 106 -5.99 7.79 -18.26
CA LYS A 106 -5.80 7.74 -19.72
C LYS A 106 -5.66 6.27 -20.17
N GLU A 107 -6.04 5.99 -21.42
CA GLU A 107 -5.79 4.71 -22.11
C GLU A 107 -6.41 3.47 -21.44
N SER A 108 -7.52 3.61 -20.72
CA SER A 108 -8.29 2.46 -20.21
C SER A 108 -9.31 1.98 -21.24
N HIS A 109 -9.07 0.81 -21.82
CA HIS A 109 -9.99 0.12 -22.73
C HIS A 109 -10.81 -0.98 -22.03
N LEU A 110 -10.78 -1.02 -20.70
CA LEU A 110 -11.42 -2.07 -19.91
C LEU A 110 -12.91 -1.76 -19.70
N ASN A 111 -13.74 -2.80 -19.74
CA ASN A 111 -15.14 -2.69 -19.35
C ASN A 111 -15.29 -2.53 -17.82
N ALA A 112 -16.44 -2.03 -17.37
CA ALA A 112 -16.70 -1.74 -15.96
C ALA A 112 -16.52 -2.97 -15.05
N ASP A 113 -16.96 -4.16 -15.48
CA ASP A 113 -16.82 -5.40 -14.70
C ASP A 113 -15.36 -5.81 -14.49
N THR A 114 -14.53 -5.68 -15.52
CA THR A 114 -13.10 -5.98 -15.45
C THR A 114 -12.38 -5.00 -14.55
N VAL A 115 -12.76 -3.71 -14.60
CA VAL A 115 -12.22 -2.68 -13.70
C VAL A 115 -12.59 -3.01 -12.25
N SER A 116 -13.87 -3.27 -11.98
CA SER A 116 -14.33 -3.63 -10.63
C SER A 116 -13.63 -4.87 -10.08
N SER A 117 -13.46 -5.93 -10.89
CA SER A 117 -12.76 -7.14 -10.47
C SER A 117 -11.28 -6.89 -10.17
N LYS A 118 -10.57 -6.15 -11.03
CA LYS A 118 -9.15 -5.82 -10.81
C LYS A 118 -8.94 -4.95 -9.56
N LEU A 119 -9.83 -3.98 -9.34
CA LEU A 119 -9.82 -3.14 -8.14
C LEU A 119 -10.07 -3.98 -6.89
N GLN A 120 -11.06 -4.89 -6.93
CA GLN A 120 -11.38 -5.76 -5.80
C GLN A 120 -10.23 -6.69 -5.43
N ASN A 121 -9.47 -7.20 -6.41
CA ASN A 121 -8.26 -8.01 -6.15
C ASN A 121 -7.14 -7.23 -5.42
N ASN A 122 -7.24 -5.90 -5.39
CA ASN A 122 -6.35 -5.02 -4.64
C ASN A 122 -7.05 -4.39 -3.43
N ASN A 123 -8.13 -5.00 -2.90
CA ASN A 123 -8.90 -4.48 -1.76
C ASN A 123 -9.56 -3.10 -2.01
N VAL A 124 -9.88 -2.78 -3.27
CA VAL A 124 -10.68 -1.60 -3.65
C VAL A 124 -12.06 -2.06 -4.10
N TYR A 125 -13.10 -1.75 -3.30
CA TYR A 125 -14.43 -2.32 -3.48
C TYR A 125 -15.37 -1.39 -4.26
N THR A 126 -16.07 -1.96 -5.25
CA THR A 126 -17.18 -1.28 -5.91
C THR A 126 -18.42 -1.36 -5.01
N ILE A 127 -18.91 -0.22 -4.51
CA ILE A 127 -20.09 -0.16 -3.62
C ILE A 127 -21.40 -0.03 -4.41
N ALA A 128 -21.33 0.57 -5.59
CA ALA A 128 -22.46 0.80 -6.46
C ALA A 128 -22.04 0.83 -7.93
N LYS A 129 -22.91 0.35 -8.82
CA LYS A 129 -22.68 0.31 -10.26
C LYS A 129 -23.89 0.90 -10.97
N GLY A 130 -23.82 2.19 -11.26
CA GLY A 130 -24.82 2.94 -12.03
C GLY A 130 -25.57 4.02 -11.25
N MET A 131 -25.88 5.11 -11.97
CA MET A 131 -26.85 6.13 -11.57
C MET A 131 -28.09 5.97 -12.44
N TRP A 132 -29.26 5.80 -11.84
CA TRP A 132 -30.53 5.93 -12.56
C TRP A 132 -31.38 7.01 -11.88
N LYS A 133 -31.80 8.01 -12.66
CA LYS A 133 -32.53 9.20 -12.18
C LYS A 133 -31.87 9.90 -10.97
N GLY A 134 -30.54 10.03 -10.96
CA GLY A 134 -29.80 10.72 -9.90
C GLY A 134 -29.67 9.95 -8.58
N ARG A 135 -30.05 8.67 -8.52
CA ARG A 135 -29.81 7.80 -7.35
C ARG A 135 -28.78 6.73 -7.68
N ILE A 136 -27.86 6.52 -6.74
CA ILE A 136 -26.83 5.48 -6.77
C ILE A 136 -27.49 4.14 -6.43
N PHE A 137 -27.39 3.15 -7.32
CA PHE A 137 -27.88 1.79 -7.05
C PHE A 137 -26.73 0.94 -6.52
N CYS A 138 -26.81 0.59 -5.24
CA CYS A 138 -25.84 -0.29 -4.61
C CYS A 138 -25.88 -1.67 -5.30
N THR A 139 -24.71 -2.26 -5.57
CA THR A 139 -24.65 -3.64 -6.05
C THR A 139 -25.03 -4.57 -4.90
N ASN A 140 -26.07 -5.39 -5.07
CA ASN A 140 -26.44 -6.40 -4.08
C ASN A 140 -25.31 -7.45 -3.91
N PRO A 141 -25.19 -8.08 -2.72
CA PRO A 141 -24.23 -9.14 -2.47
C PRO A 141 -24.43 -10.35 -3.40
#